data_AF-A0A836QT74-F1
#
_entry.id   AF-A0A836QT74-F1
#
_cell.length_a   1.000
_cell.length_b   1.000
_cell.length_c   1.000
_cell.angle_alpha   90.00
_cell.angle_beta   90.00
_cell.angle_gamma   90.00
#
_symmetry.space_group_name_H-M   'P 1'
#
loop_
_entity.id
_entity.type
_entity.pdbx_description
1 polymer ?
#
loop_
_entity_poly.entity_id
_entity_poly.type
_entity_poly.pdbx_seq_one_letter_code
_entity_poly.pdbx_strand_id
1 'polypeptide(L)'
;MQAGVFSTIIRIDRASWIFLGILAASSFLVPIGHLLIPESSSFHVPTYMVSLLGKYLCFALLAMSVDLIWGFCGILSLGHGAFFALGGYAMGMHLMRQIGDRGVYGNPT
;
A
#
# COMPACT_ATOMS: atom_id res chain seq x y z
N MET A 1 4.19 -33.62 10.27
CA MET A 1 3.02 -32.75 10.03
C MET A 1 3.32 -31.24 9.97
N GLN A 2 4.56 -30.77 10.19
CA GLN A 2 4.87 -29.33 10.27
C GLN A 2 5.26 -28.67 8.93
N ALA A 3 5.62 -29.46 7.90
CA ALA A 3 6.06 -28.95 6.59
C ALA A 3 4.93 -28.35 5.72
N GLY A 4 3.67 -28.77 5.93
CA GLY A 4 2.53 -28.30 5.12
C GLY A 4 1.97 -26.93 5.54
N VAL A 5 2.16 -26.52 6.79
CA VAL A 5 1.72 -25.21 7.28
C VAL A 5 2.63 -24.12 6.72
N PHE A 6 3.95 -24.36 6.69
CA PHE A 6 4.93 -23.41 6.17
C PHE A 6 4.75 -23.15 4.65
N SER A 7 4.45 -24.19 3.86
CA SER A 7 4.20 -24.03 2.42
C SER A 7 2.89 -23.32 2.09
N THR A 8 1.89 -23.40 2.97
CA THR A 8 0.61 -22.70 2.84
C THR A 8 0.75 -21.21 3.15
N ILE A 9 1.64 -20.86 4.09
CA ILE A 9 1.90 -19.47 4.50
C ILE A 9 2.73 -18.72 3.44
N ILE A 10 3.65 -19.38 2.72
CA ILE A 10 4.53 -18.76 1.70
C ILE A 10 4.06 -19.07 0.28
N ARG A 11 2.75 -19.21 0.05
CA ARG A 11 2.25 -19.35 -1.32
C ARG A 11 2.12 -17.97 -1.96
N ILE A 12 3.22 -17.48 -2.50
CA ILE A 12 3.23 -16.24 -3.26
C ILE A 12 2.52 -16.46 -4.60
N ASP A 13 1.51 -15.64 -4.89
CA ASP A 13 0.66 -15.82 -6.06
C ASP A 13 1.36 -15.35 -7.35
N ARG A 14 0.87 -15.82 -8.52
CA ARG A 14 1.46 -15.43 -9.82
C ARG A 14 1.44 -13.92 -10.02
N ALA A 15 0.39 -13.25 -9.54
CA ALA A 15 0.26 -11.80 -9.58
C ALA A 15 1.37 -11.09 -8.78
N SER A 16 1.69 -11.60 -7.59
CA SER A 16 2.77 -11.06 -6.74
C SER A 16 4.14 -11.21 -7.40
N TRP A 17 4.40 -12.34 -8.07
CA TRP A 17 5.62 -12.52 -8.86
C TRP A 17 5.71 -11.55 -10.05
N ILE A 18 4.61 -11.32 -10.76
CA ILE A 18 4.56 -10.36 -11.87
C ILE A 18 4.84 -8.95 -11.35
N PHE A 19 4.22 -8.56 -10.23
CA PHE A 19 4.44 -7.26 -9.60
C PHE A 19 5.91 -7.05 -9.20
N LEU A 20 6.51 -8.02 -8.49
CA LEU A 20 7.92 -7.97 -8.10
C LEU A 20 8.84 -7.94 -9.31
N GLY A 21 8.50 -8.69 -10.36
CA GLY A 21 9.23 -8.69 -11.64
C GLY A 21 9.21 -7.32 -12.31
N ILE A 22 8.06 -6.64 -12.36
CA ILE A 22 7.94 -5.28 -12.92
C ILE A 22 8.74 -4.27 -12.08
N LEU A 23 8.64 -4.34 -10.75
CA LEU A 23 9.37 -3.44 -9.86
C LEU A 23 10.89 -3.60 -10.02
N ALA A 24 11.37 -4.84 -10.05
CA ALA A 24 12.78 -5.13 -10.32
C ALA A 24 13.19 -4.66 -11.72
N ALA A 25 12.41 -5.01 -12.75
CA ALA A 25 12.68 -4.60 -14.13
C ALA A 25 12.79 -3.08 -14.26
N SER A 26 11.86 -2.31 -13.69
CA SER A 26 11.91 -0.84 -13.72
C SER A 26 13.16 -0.26 -13.05
N SER A 27 13.64 -0.87 -11.97
CA SER A 27 14.85 -0.44 -11.25
C SER A 27 16.12 -0.59 -12.08
N PHE A 28 16.19 -1.60 -12.95
CA PHE A 28 17.34 -1.81 -13.84
C PHE A 28 17.16 -1.11 -15.20
N LEU A 29 15.96 -1.13 -15.77
CA LEU A 29 15.70 -0.65 -17.13
C LEU A 29 15.97 0.84 -17.30
N VAL A 30 15.66 1.65 -16.29
CA VAL A 30 15.86 3.10 -16.32
C VAL A 30 17.34 3.51 -16.25
N PRO A 31 18.16 3.03 -15.29
CA PRO A 31 19.60 3.34 -15.30
C PRO A 31 20.34 2.69 -16.48
N ILE A 32 19.93 1.51 -16.96
CA ILE A 32 20.47 0.90 -18.17
C ILE A 32 20.16 1.78 -19.39
N GLY A 33 18.94 2.29 -19.52
CA GLY A 33 18.56 3.24 -20.58
C GLY A 33 19.34 4.56 -20.52
N HIS A 34 19.66 5.05 -19.33
CA HIS A 34 20.53 6.22 -19.16
C HIS A 34 21.99 5.94 -19.57
N LEU A 35 22.52 4.74 -19.31
CA LEU A 35 23.92 4.39 -19.59
C LEU A 35 24.20 3.96 -21.03
N LEU A 36 23.25 3.29 -21.70
CA LEU A 36 23.44 2.76 -23.06
C LEU A 36 23.06 3.74 -24.18
N ILE A 37 22.33 4.82 -23.88
CA ILE A 37 21.74 5.68 -24.90
C ILE A 37 22.46 7.03 -24.94
N PRO A 38 23.18 7.36 -26.04
CA PRO A 38 23.81 8.66 -26.22
C PRO A 38 22.79 9.81 -26.23
N GLU A 39 23.23 10.95 -25.72
CA GLU A 39 22.49 12.21 -25.51
C GLU A 39 21.78 12.74 -26.76
N SER A 40 22.19 12.28 -27.94
CA SER A 40 21.70 12.69 -29.26
C SER A 40 20.45 11.94 -29.75
N SER A 41 20.00 10.90 -29.03
CA SER A 41 18.87 10.06 -29.44
C SER A 41 17.60 10.39 -28.65
N SER A 42 16.43 10.45 -29.30
CA SER A 42 15.14 10.80 -28.66
C SER A 42 14.69 9.85 -27.53
N PHE A 43 15.37 8.72 -27.34
CA PHE A 43 15.14 7.77 -26.25
C PHE A 43 16.06 7.98 -25.03
N HIS A 44 16.84 9.05 -24.98
CA HIS A 44 17.73 9.33 -23.85
C HIS A 44 16.91 9.57 -22.57
N VAL A 45 17.20 8.80 -21.53
CA VAL A 45 16.60 8.96 -20.21
C VAL A 45 17.36 10.07 -19.49
N PRO A 46 16.76 11.25 -19.25
CA PRO A 46 17.48 12.35 -18.63
C PRO A 46 17.79 12.04 -17.16
N THR A 47 18.91 12.54 -16.65
CA THR A 47 19.43 12.23 -15.32
C THR A 47 18.45 12.52 -14.19
N TYR A 48 17.57 13.52 -14.35
CA TYR A 48 16.54 13.84 -13.35
C TYR A 48 15.49 12.73 -13.21
N MET A 49 15.16 12.00 -14.30
CA MET A 49 14.19 10.90 -14.24
C MET A 49 14.75 9.72 -13.44
N VAL A 50 16.06 9.48 -13.52
CA VAL A 50 16.73 8.46 -12.70
C VAL A 50 16.58 8.79 -11.22
N SER A 51 16.84 10.05 -10.84
CA SER A 51 16.69 10.52 -9.46
C SER A 51 15.23 10.49 -8.96
N LEU A 52 14.27 10.90 -9.80
CA LEU A 52 12.84 10.84 -9.47
C LEU A 52 12.36 9.39 -9.29
N LEU A 53 12.78 8.49 -10.18
CA LEU A 53 12.43 7.08 -10.07
C LEU A 53 12.95 6.48 -8.77
N GLY A 54 14.21 6.76 -8.40
CA GLY A 54 14.78 6.31 -7.14
C GLY A 54 13.96 6.78 -5.93
N LYS A 55 13.53 8.04 -5.93
CA LYS A 55 12.64 8.61 -4.89
C LYS A 55 11.30 7.88 -4.85
N TYR A 56 10.65 7.65 -5.99
CA TYR A 56 9.36 6.96 -6.05
C TYR A 56 9.46 5.47 -5.68
N LEU A 57 10.53 4.78 -6.05
CA LEU A 57 10.80 3.41 -5.62
C LEU A 57 10.92 3.31 -4.10
N CYS A 58 11.56 4.28 -3.46
CA CYS A 58 11.64 4.34 -2.00
C CYS A 58 10.24 4.44 -1.35
N PHE A 59 9.37 5.31 -1.88
CA PHE A 59 7.98 5.40 -1.42
C PHE A 59 7.16 4.14 -1.74
N ALA A 60 7.39 3.50 -2.88
CA ALA A 60 6.71 2.25 -3.25
C ALA A 60 7.08 1.09 -2.31
N LEU A 61 8.36 0.97 -1.91
CA LEU A 61 8.81 -0.02 -0.93
C LEU A 61 8.19 0.25 0.45
N LEU A 62 8.09 1.52 0.85
CA LEU A 62 7.42 1.90 2.09
C LEU A 62 5.93 1.53 2.05
N ALA A 63 5.23 1.83 0.95
CA ALA A 63 3.83 1.46 0.76
C ALA A 63 3.63 -0.06 0.78
N MET A 64 4.49 -0.82 0.09
CA MET A 64 4.49 -2.29 0.10
C MET A 64 4.68 -2.88 1.50
N SER A 65 5.58 -2.32 2.30
CA SER A 65 5.78 -2.77 3.67
C SER A 65 4.50 -2.64 4.50
N VAL A 66 3.81 -1.50 4.38
CA VAL A 66 2.53 -1.26 5.08
C VAL A 66 1.43 -2.19 4.57
N ASP A 67 1.38 -2.43 3.26
CA ASP A 67 0.44 -3.37 2.64
C ASP A 67 0.64 -4.80 3.14
N LEU A 68 1.90 -5.26 3.28
CA LEU A 68 2.23 -6.58 3.83
C LEU A 68 1.87 -6.70 5.31
N ILE A 69 2.13 -5.67 6.12
CA ILE A 69 1.77 -5.69 7.56
C ILE A 69 0.25 -5.82 7.72
N TRP A 70 -0.51 -5.08 6.91
CA TRP A 70 -1.96 -5.15 6.98
C TRP A 70 -2.49 -6.46 6.39
N GLY A 71 -2.07 -6.81 5.18
CA GLY A 71 -2.60 -7.95 4.43
C GLY A 71 -2.19 -9.29 5.01
N PHE A 72 -0.95 -9.43 5.49
CA PHE A 72 -0.43 -10.68 6.03
C PHE A 72 -0.50 -10.77 7.55
N CYS A 73 -0.18 -9.69 8.27
CA CYS A 73 -0.21 -9.68 9.74
C CYS A 73 -1.60 -9.33 10.31
N GLY A 74 -2.48 -8.70 9.52
CA GLY A 74 -3.81 -8.26 9.97
C GLY A 74 -3.78 -7.09 10.95
N ILE A 75 -2.65 -6.39 11.06
CA ILE A 75 -2.47 -5.28 12.01
C ILE A 75 -2.77 -3.97 11.29
N LEU A 76 -3.71 -3.19 11.83
CA LEU A 76 -3.99 -1.84 11.34
C LEU A 76 -2.80 -0.91 11.61
N SER A 77 -2.28 -0.26 10.56
CA SER A 77 -1.34 0.85 10.71
C SER A 77 -2.03 2.06 11.36
N LEU A 78 -1.30 2.81 12.20
CA LEU A 78 -1.82 3.95 12.97
C LEU A 78 -2.52 4.99 12.06
N GLY A 79 -2.00 5.22 10.85
CA GLY A 79 -2.61 6.14 9.88
C GLY A 79 -3.99 5.72 9.39
N HIS A 80 -4.25 4.42 9.27
CA HIS A 80 -5.56 3.87 8.89
C HIS A 80 -6.48 3.69 10.11
N GLY A 81 -5.92 3.34 11.27
CA GLY A 81 -6.65 3.20 12.53
C GLY A 81 -7.35 4.49 12.95
N ALA A 82 -6.76 5.65 12.68
CA ALA A 82 -7.39 6.95 12.95
C ALA A 82 -8.72 7.15 12.18
N PHE A 83 -8.73 6.83 10.88
CA PHE A 83 -9.94 6.93 10.07
C PHE A 83 -10.96 5.85 10.41
N PHE A 84 -10.49 4.65 10.73
CA PHE A 84 -11.36 3.57 11.19
C PHE A 84 -12.05 3.93 12.52
N ALA A 85 -11.33 4.52 13.46
CA ALA A 85 -11.87 4.99 14.73
C ALA A 85 -12.90 6.12 14.53
N LEU A 86 -12.61 7.09 13.66
CA LEU A 86 -13.55 8.17 13.31
C LEU A 86 -14.83 7.62 12.66
N GLY A 87 -14.70 6.71 11.70
CA GLY A 87 -15.86 6.07 11.05
C GLY A 87 -16.68 5.23 12.02
N GLY A 88 -16.02 4.44 12.88
CA GLY A 88 -16.69 3.65 13.93
C GLY A 88 -17.40 4.53 14.95
N TYR A 89 -16.80 5.65 15.35
CA TYR A 89 -17.44 6.64 16.21
C TYR A 89 -18.66 7.29 15.55
N ALA A 90 -18.54 7.73 14.30
CA ALA A 90 -19.65 8.31 13.54
C ALA A 90 -20.81 7.32 13.39
N MET A 91 -20.51 6.06 13.10
CA MET A 91 -21.51 4.98 13.02
C MET A 91 -22.16 4.72 14.39
N GLY A 92 -21.39 4.66 15.47
CA GLY A 92 -21.91 4.50 16.83
C GLY A 92 -22.85 5.65 17.22
N MET A 93 -22.46 6.89 16.92
CA MET A 93 -23.28 8.07 17.14
C MET A 93 -24.55 8.07 16.27
N HIS A 94 -24.47 7.56 15.04
CA HIS A 94 -25.64 7.41 14.18
C HIS A 94 -26.63 6.39 14.74
N LEU A 95 -26.15 5.23 15.20
CA LEU A 95 -26.98 4.20 15.84
C LEU A 95 -27.62 4.71 17.13
N MET A 96 -26.88 5.48 17.94
CA MET A 96 -27.42 6.17 19.12
C MET A 96 -28.57 7.13 18.76
N ARG A 97 -28.54 7.76 17.59
CA ARG A 97 -29.63 8.62 17.10
C ARG A 97 -30.80 7.80 16.53
N GLN A 98 -30.54 6.66 15.90
CA GLN A 98 -31.60 5.79 15.37
C GLN A 98 -32.46 5.13 16.47
N ILE A 99 -31.97 5.06 17.71
CA ILE A 99 -32.73 4.55 18.86
C ILE A 99 -33.95 5.44 19.21
N GLY A 100 -34.01 6.69 18.74
CA GLY A 100 -35.15 7.60 18.93
C GLY A 100 -35.29 8.06 20.38
N ASP A 101 -36.52 8.13 20.89
CA ASP A 101 -36.83 8.62 22.25
C ASP A 101 -36.26 7.74 23.38
N ARG A 102 -35.78 6.54 23.05
CA ARG A 102 -35.10 5.64 23.99
C ARG A 102 -33.61 5.93 24.10
N GLY A 103 -33.10 6.86 23.29
CA GLY A 103 -31.68 7.19 23.20
C GLY A 103 -31.33 8.30 24.17
N VAL A 104 -30.12 8.25 24.73
CA VAL A 104 -29.59 9.26 25.68
C VAL A 104 -29.61 10.69 25.09
N TYR A 105 -29.59 10.81 23.77
CA TYR A 105 -29.60 12.08 23.04
C TYR A 105 -30.95 12.42 22.39
N GLY A 106 -32.01 11.64 22.67
CA GLY A 106 -33.37 11.98 22.26
C GLY A 106 -33.85 13.16 23.09
N ASN A 107 -34.10 14.31 22.45
CA ASN A 107 -34.66 15.56 22.99
C ASN A 107 -33.66 16.69 23.35
N PRO A 108 -33.11 17.42 22.36
CA PRO A 108 -32.85 18.84 22.53
C PRO A 108 -34.17 19.60 22.43
N THR A 109 -34.61 20.20 23.53
CA THR A 109 -35.74 21.14 23.59
C THR A 109 -35.70 22.20 22.49
#